data_AF-A0A8S2TWR3-F1
#
_entry.id   AF-A0A8S2TWR3-F1
#
_cell.length_a   1.000
_cell.length_b   1.000
_cell.length_c   1.000
_cell.angle_alpha   90.00
_cell.angle_beta   90.00
_cell.angle_gamma   90.00
#
_symmetry.space_group_name_H-M   'P 1'
#
loop_
_entity.id
_entity.type
_entity.pdbx_description
1 polymer ?
#
loop_
_entity_poly.entity_id
_entity_poly.type
_entity_poly.pdbx_seq_one_letter_code
_entity_poly.pdbx_strand_id
1 'polypeptide(L)' 'MALYSAEDAKYLKRRIRGGQIDVHPTEKALIVNYSIEATVLDEYQNTMIGDKKDAQK' A
#
# COMPACT_ATOMS: atom_id res chain seq x y z
N MET A 1 -4.06 16.49 7.83
CA MET A 1 -3.56 15.11 7.75
C MET A 1 -3.69 14.52 9.15
N ALA A 2 -4.78 13.80 9.43
CA ALA A 2 -5.08 13.34 10.78
C ALA A 2 -4.08 12.25 11.20
N LEU A 3 -3.44 12.45 12.35
CA LEU A 3 -2.65 11.43 13.02
C LEU A 3 -3.65 10.50 13.72
N TYR A 4 -3.91 9.34 13.11
CA TYR A 4 -4.74 8.31 13.71
C TYR A 4 -4.11 7.81 15.02
N SER A 5 -4.90 7.71 16.08
CA SER A 5 -4.45 7.21 17.38
C SER A 5 -4.16 5.71 17.30
N ALA A 6 -3.40 5.14 18.26
CA ALA A 6 -3.08 3.71 18.29
C ALA A 6 -4.35 2.82 18.33
N GLU A 7 -5.44 3.32 18.89
CA GLU A 7 -6.76 2.69 18.89
C GLU A 7 -7.46 2.70 17.53
N ASP A 8 -7.18 3.68 16.66
CA ASP A 8 -7.71 3.77 15.30
C ASP A 8 -6.90 2.91 14.31
N ALA A 9 -5.65 2.58 14.63
CA ALA A 9 -4.80 1.73 13.81
C ALA A 9 -5.38 0.31 13.63
N LYS A 10 -6.23 -0.15 14.55
CA LYS A 10 -6.94 -1.45 14.44
C LYS A 10 -7.94 -1.46 13.27
N TYR A 11 -8.38 -0.28 12.84
CA TYR A 11 -9.25 -0.09 11.69
C TYR A 11 -8.46 0.15 10.41
N LEU A 12 -7.13 0.19 10.41
CA LEU A 12 -6.34 0.38 9.20
C LEU A 12 -5.56 -0.89 8.84
N LYS A 13 -5.97 -1.54 7.76
CA LYS A 13 -5.25 -2.67 7.17
C LYS A 13 -4.43 -2.21 5.97
N ARG A 14 -3.11 -2.36 6.05
CA ARG A 14 -2.19 -2.09 4.93
C ARG A 14 -1.65 -3.40 4.35
N ARG A 15 -1.66 -3.53 3.03
CA ARG A 15 -1.03 -4.63 2.30
C ARG A 15 -0.09 -4.08 1.24
N ILE A 16 1.12 -4.63 1.18
CA ILE A 16 2.09 -4.33 0.12
C ILE A 16 2.19 -5.58 -0.76
N ARG A 17 2.09 -5.41 -2.08
CA ARG A 17 2.36 -6.49 -3.03
C ARG A 17 3.53 -6.11 -3.92
N GLY A 18 4.55 -6.96 -3.94
CA GLY A 18 5.62 -6.86 -4.93
C GLY A 18 5.08 -7.10 -6.33
N GLY A 19 5.61 -6.35 -7.29
CA GLY A 19 5.33 -6.50 -8.72
C GLY A 19 6.58 -6.92 -9.47
N GLN A 20 6.63 -6.54 -10.75
CA GLN A 20 7.74 -6.85 -11.65
C GLN A 20 8.99 -6.05 -11.30
N ILE A 21 10.16 -6.68 -11.47
CA ILE A 21 11.46 -6.02 -11.43
C ILE A 21 12.00 -5.99 -12.85
N ASP A 22 12.28 -4.79 -13.34
CA ASP A 22 12.80 -4.55 -14.68
C ASP A 22 14.18 -3.88 -14.60
N VAL A 23 14.92 -3.91 -15.70
CA VAL A 23 16.18 -3.16 -15.83
C VAL A 23 15.87 -1.80 -16.48
N HIS A 24 16.40 -0.71 -15.92
CA HIS A 24 16.19 0.62 -16.49
C HIS A 24 16.81 0.69 -17.90
N PRO A 25 16.12 1.25 -18.91
CA PRO A 25 16.54 1.15 -20.31
C PRO A 25 17.90 1.82 -20.61
N THR A 26 18.28 2.82 -19.82
CA THR A 26 19.46 3.66 -20.08
C THR A 26 20.44 3.69 -18.90
N GLU A 27 19.98 3.36 -17.70
CA GLU A 27 20.77 3.54 -16.47
C GLU A 27 21.14 2.19 -15.89
N LYS A 28 22.24 2.12 -15.13
CA LYS A 28 22.61 0.94 -14.35
C LYS A 28 21.75 0.87 -13.08
N ALA A 29 20.44 0.73 -13.27
CA ALA A 29 19.44 0.71 -12.22
C ALA A 29 18.37 -0.35 -12.51
N LEU A 30 17.65 -0.73 -11.46
CA LEU A 30 16.47 -1.58 -11.55
C LEU A 30 15.23 -0.74 -11.30
N ILE A 31 14.14 -1.05 -12.00
CA ILE A 31 12.81 -0.52 -11.73
C ILE A 31 12.07 -1.57 -10.93
N VAL A 32 11.63 -1.22 -9.72
CA VAL A 32 10.86 -2.11 -8.85
C VAL A 32 9.42 -1.64 -8.80
N ASN A 33 8.52 -2.38 -9.44
CA ASN A 33 7.10 -2.11 -9.40
C ASN A 33 6.48 -2.74 -8.14
N TYR A 34 5.56 -2.04 -7.49
CA TYR A 34 4.82 -2.54 -6.34
C TYR A 34 3.46 -1.85 -6.22
N SER A 35 2.57 -2.46 -5.45
CA SER A 35 1.29 -1.85 -5.09
C SER A 35 1.10 -1.81 -3.58
N ILE A 36 0.48 -0.73 -3.12
CA ILE A 36 0.07 -0.53 -1.74
C ILE A 36 -1.44 -0.46 -1.72
N GLU A 37 -2.05 -1.35 -0.94
CA GLU A 37 -3.47 -1.33 -0.62
C GLU A 37 -3.63 -0.87 0.84
N ALA A 38 -4.51 0.10 1.07
CA ALA A 38 -4.90 0.55 2.39
C ALA A 38 -6.41 0.40 2.53
N THR A 39 -6.88 -0.19 3.62
CA THR A 39 -8.30 -0.47 3.83
C THR A 39 -8.69 -0.06 5.23
N VAL A 40 -9.75 0.74 5.32
CA VAL A 40 -10.42 1.05 6.57
C VAL A 40 -11.41 -0.07 6.88
N LEU A 41 -11.30 -0.63 8.09
CA LEU A 41 -12.13 -1.71 8.60
C LEU A 41 -13.15 -1.16 9.60
N ASP A 42 -14.28 -1.85 9.75
CA ASP A 42 -15.23 -1.61 10.85
C ASP A 42 -14.84 -2.39 12.13
N GLU A 43 -15.69 -2.29 13.16
CA GLU A 43 -15.54 -3.00 14.44
C GLU A 43 -15.55 -4.53 14.33
N TYR A 44 -16.09 -5.06 13.23
CA TYR A 44 -16.16 -6.49 12.91
C TYR A 44 -15.10 -6.92 11.88
N GLN A 45 -14.10 -6.06 11.62
CA GLN A 45 -13.02 -6.25 10.64
C GLN A 45 -13.49 -6.36 9.17
N ASN A 46 -14.69 -5.92 8.85
CA ASN A 46 -15.16 -5.84 7.48
C ASN A 46 -14.55 -4.62 6.78
N THR A 47 -14.22 -4.78 5.51
CA THR A 47 -13.76 -3.69 4.66
C THR A 47 -14.88 -2.66 4.44
N MET A 48 -14.67 -1.42 4.88
CA MET A 48 -15.57 -0.32 4.59
C MET A 48 -15.12 0.48 3.36
N ILE A 49 -13.85 0.91 3.35
CA ILE A 49 -13.27 1.75 2.29
C ILE A 49 -11.87 1.24 2.00
N GLY A 50 -11.53 1.07 0.72
CA GLY A 50 -10.20 0.67 0.29
C GLY A 50 -9.65 1.62 -0.76
N ASP A 51 -8.35 1.87 -0.70
CA ASP A 51 -7.59 2.54 -1.76
C ASP A 51 -6.41 1.66 -2.19
N LYS A 52 -6.06 1.72 -3.46
CA LYS A 52 -4.93 0.99 -4.05
C LYS A 52 -4.11 1.96 -4.88
N LYS A 53 -2.81 1.99 -4.58
CA LYS A 53 -1.84 2.77 -5.34
C LYS A 53 -0.76 1.87 -5.90
N ASP A 54 -0.61 1.90 -7.20
CA ASP A 54 0.54 1.32 -7.89
C ASP A 54 1.67 2.36 -7.95
N ALA A 55 2.90 1.90 -7.72
CA ALA A 55 4.08 2.74 -7.67
C ALA A 55 5.32 1.98 -8.16
N GLN A 56 6.34 2.74 -8.53
CA GLN A 56 7.66 2.22 -8.90
C GLN A 56 8.73 2.89 -8.06
N LYS A 57 9.82 2.19 -7.81
CA LYS A 57 11.03 2.74 -7.19
C LYS A 57 12.26 2.31 -7.95
#